data_AF-A0A971J4N8-F1
#
_entry.id   AF-A0A971J4N8-F1
#
_cell.length_a   1.000
_cell.length_b   1.000
_cell.length_c   1.000
_cell.angle_alpha   90.00
_cell.angle_beta   90.00
_cell.angle_gamma   90.00
#
_symmetry.space_group_name_H-M   'P 1'
#
loop_
_entity.id
_entity.type
_entity.pdbx_description
1 polymer ?
#
loop_
_entity_poly.entity_id
_entity_poly.type
_entity_poly.pdbx_seq_one_letter_code
_entity_poly.pdbx_strand_id
1 'polypeptide(L)'
;MTVAWITAVMAVILVGTAIYSICQQERLARELTADLREVLDEAVLVKQDLQAAMDNALLISEKIVNDLEEKLALVEEAGEQLVSAASRGPGQARLRSALPFELEDLRKAHPYLVVPRLYQQGFTVPEIAELLNRGKGEIKLILNLYQKKEACS
;
A
#
# COMPACT_ATOMS: atom_id res chain seq x y z
N MET A 1 -30.39 -27.82 59.78
CA MET A 1 -29.12 -27.15 60.13
C MET A 1 -28.00 -27.41 59.13
N THR A 2 -27.82 -28.65 58.64
CA THR A 2 -26.77 -29.00 57.66
C THR A 2 -26.91 -28.28 56.30
N VAL A 3 -28.13 -28.20 55.76
CA VAL A 3 -28.38 -27.57 54.44
C VAL A 3 -28.07 -26.07 54.44
N ALA A 4 -28.42 -25.35 55.52
CA ALA A 4 -28.14 -23.92 55.65
C ALA A 4 -26.64 -23.60 55.75
N TRP A 5 -25.85 -24.51 56.32
CA TRP A 5 -24.39 -24.38 56.35
C TRP A 5 -23.77 -24.61 54.96
N ILE A 6 -24.26 -25.60 54.22
CA ILE A 6 -23.79 -25.88 52.86
C ILE A 6 -24.07 -24.70 51.93
N THR A 7 -25.26 -24.10 52.00
CA THR A 7 -25.60 -22.92 51.17
C THR A 7 -24.75 -21.69 51.52
N ALA A 8 -24.46 -21.48 52.80
CA ALA A 8 -23.57 -20.40 53.24
C ALA A 8 -22.15 -20.56 52.69
N VAL A 9 -21.57 -21.78 52.75
CA VAL A 9 -20.23 -22.06 52.21
C VAL A 9 -20.19 -21.87 50.69
N MET A 10 -21.21 -22.35 49.97
CA MET A 10 -21.30 -22.17 48.52
C MET A 10 -21.38 -20.70 48.11
N ALA A 11 -22.10 -19.87 48.87
CA ALA A 11 -22.17 -18.44 48.63
C ALA A 11 -20.81 -17.75 48.80
N VAL A 12 -20.05 -18.13 49.83
CA VAL A 12 -18.69 -17.58 50.07
C VAL A 12 -17.74 -17.97 48.95
N ILE A 13 -17.79 -19.22 48.47
CA ILE A 13 -16.97 -19.69 47.35
C ILE A 13 -17.32 -18.91 46.07
N LEU A 14 -18.61 -18.73 45.77
CA LEU A 14 -19.06 -17.97 44.60
C LEU A 14 -18.61 -16.51 44.62
N VAL A 15 -18.67 -15.86 45.78
CA VAL A 15 -18.17 -14.48 45.91
C VAL A 15 -16.65 -14.45 45.75
N GLY A 16 -15.94 -15.40 46.34
CA GLY A 16 -14.49 -15.54 46.19
C GLY A 16 -14.06 -15.73 44.73
N THR A 17 -14.72 -16.61 43.99
CA THR A 17 -14.41 -16.85 42.57
C THR A 17 -14.80 -15.67 41.68
N ALA A 18 -15.91 -14.98 41.97
CA ALA A 18 -16.30 -13.77 41.25
C ALA A 18 -15.26 -12.64 41.43
N ILE A 19 -14.82 -12.41 42.67
CA ILE A 19 -13.76 -11.41 42.96
C ILE A 19 -12.45 -11.82 42.29
N TYR A 20 -12.06 -13.10 42.38
CA TYR A 20 -10.86 -13.61 41.73
C TYR A 20 -10.91 -13.43 40.21
N SER A 21 -12.03 -13.73 39.57
CA SER A 21 -12.24 -13.59 38.13
C SER A 21 -12.12 -12.12 37.68
N ILE A 22 -12.71 -11.18 38.43
CA ILE A 22 -12.65 -9.75 38.10
C ILE A 22 -11.20 -9.23 38.21
N CYS A 23 -10.50 -9.60 39.30
CA CYS A 23 -9.08 -9.25 39.47
C CYS A 23 -8.19 -9.85 38.37
N GLN A 24 -8.45 -11.09 37.97
CA GLN A 24 -7.70 -11.76 36.90
C GLN A 24 -7.94 -11.11 35.54
N GLN A 25 -9.18 -10.73 35.25
CA GLN A 25 -9.56 -10.07 34.01
C GLN A 25 -8.90 -8.69 33.87
N GLU A 26 -8.86 -7.90 34.94
CA GLU A 26 -8.16 -6.61 34.91
C GLU A 26 -6.65 -6.78 34.69
N ARG A 27 -6.04 -7.78 35.31
CA ARG A 27 -4.59 -8.02 35.17
C ARG A 27 -4.24 -8.40 33.72
N LEU A 28 -4.97 -9.34 33.13
CA LEU A 28 -4.77 -9.77 31.74
C LEU A 28 -5.09 -8.65 30.75
N ALA A 29 -6.16 -7.89 30.98
CA ALA A 29 -6.53 -6.76 30.12
C ALA A 29 -5.43 -5.70 30.10
N ARG A 30 -4.83 -5.38 31.26
CA ARG A 30 -3.73 -4.41 31.34
C ARG A 30 -2.47 -4.91 30.64
N GLU A 31 -2.10 -6.18 30.84
CA GLU A 31 -0.91 -6.78 30.23
C GLU A 31 -1.04 -6.83 28.70
N LEU A 32 -2.17 -7.34 28.18
CA LEU A 32 -2.43 -7.34 26.73
C LEU A 32 -2.54 -5.93 26.14
N THR A 33 -3.14 -4.97 26.88
CA THR A 33 -3.24 -3.58 26.40
C THR A 33 -1.88 -2.91 26.37
N ALA A 34 -0.97 -3.24 27.29
CA ALA A 34 0.39 -2.73 27.29
C ALA A 34 1.18 -3.29 26.09
N ASP A 35 1.17 -4.61 25.90
CA ASP A 35 1.86 -5.26 24.79
C ASP A 35 1.32 -4.80 23.43
N LEU A 36 -0.01 -4.67 23.29
CA LEU A 36 -0.63 -4.15 22.06
C LEU A 36 -0.24 -2.70 21.77
N ARG A 37 -0.11 -1.86 22.82
CA ARG A 37 0.34 -0.48 22.66
C ARG A 37 1.78 -0.43 22.19
N GLU A 38 2.65 -1.26 22.75
CA GLU A 38 4.05 -1.36 22.34
C GLU A 38 4.18 -1.80 20.88
N VAL A 39 3.49 -2.87 20.47
CA VAL A 39 3.47 -3.33 19.09
C VAL A 39 2.89 -2.28 18.14
N LEU A 40 1.86 -1.54 18.58
CA LEU A 40 1.28 -0.46 17.78
C LEU A 40 2.28 0.69 17.60
N ASP A 41 3.03 1.03 18.64
CA ASP A 41 4.05 2.08 18.60
C ASP A 41 5.22 1.68 17.68
N GLU A 42 5.66 0.42 17.76
CA GLU A 42 6.66 -0.14 16.85
C GLU A 42 6.17 -0.11 15.39
N ALA A 43 4.91 -0.48 15.13
CA ALA A 43 4.33 -0.42 13.79
C ALA A 43 4.23 1.03 13.26
N VAL A 44 3.97 2.00 14.12
CA VAL A 44 3.93 3.43 13.77
C VAL A 44 5.33 3.93 13.40
N LEU A 45 6.35 3.58 14.18
CA LEU A 45 7.75 3.88 13.89
C LEU A 45 8.18 3.29 12.53
N VAL A 46 7.89 2.00 12.29
CA VAL A 46 8.21 1.32 11.03
C VAL A 46 7.51 2.00 9.84
N LYS A 47 6.25 2.41 10.01
CA LYS A 47 5.53 3.16 8.97
C LYS A 47 6.23 4.48 8.65
N GLN A 48 6.67 5.21 9.68
CA GLN A 48 7.36 6.47 9.50
C GLN A 48 8.70 6.30 8.78
N ASP A 49 9.48 5.27 9.15
CA ASP A 49 10.75 4.94 8.49
C ASP A 49 10.54 4.54 7.02
N LEU A 50 9.51 3.74 6.73
CA LEU A 50 9.15 3.37 5.36
C LEU A 50 8.81 4.60 4.53
N GLN A 51 8.07 5.55 5.11
CA GLN A 51 7.68 6.77 4.44
C GLN A 51 8.90 7.67 4.16
N ALA A 52 9.80 7.82 5.12
CA ALA A 52 11.07 8.53 4.92
C ALA A 52 11.94 7.84 3.85
N ALA A 53 12.01 6.51 3.85
CA ALA A 53 12.73 5.76 2.82
C ALA A 53 12.11 5.95 1.43
N MET A 54 10.79 6.00 1.34
CA MET A 54 10.07 6.24 0.08
C MET A 54 10.33 7.65 -0.45
N ASP A 55 10.28 8.67 0.41
CA ASP A 55 10.58 10.05 0.02
C ASP A 55 12.03 10.19 -0.48
N ASN A 56 12.98 9.53 0.19
CA ASN A 56 14.38 9.47 -0.26
C ASN A 56 14.52 8.73 -1.61
N ALA A 57 13.79 7.64 -1.82
CA ALA A 57 13.82 6.90 -3.09
C ALA A 57 13.26 7.75 -4.24
N LEU A 58 12.22 8.54 -3.99
CA LEU A 58 11.68 9.48 -4.98
C LEU A 58 12.71 10.57 -5.35
N LEU A 59 13.36 11.18 -4.36
CA LEU A 59 14.43 12.15 -4.59
C LEU A 59 15.59 11.56 -5.40
N ILE A 60 15.98 10.32 -5.10
CA ILE A 60 17.02 9.61 -5.86
C ILE A 60 16.55 9.36 -7.30
N SER A 61 15.30 8.94 -7.50
CA SER A 61 14.75 8.70 -8.83
C SER A 61 14.72 9.97 -9.69
N GLU A 62 14.33 11.11 -9.11
CA GLU A 62 14.34 12.41 -9.78
C GLU A 62 15.75 12.81 -10.20
N LYS A 63 16.74 12.60 -9.32
CA LYS A 63 18.15 12.84 -9.64
C LYS A 63 18.66 11.95 -10.77
N ILE A 64 18.29 10.66 -10.77
CA ILE A 64 18.67 9.71 -11.82
C ILE A 64 18.04 10.12 -13.16
N VAL A 65 16.76 10.49 -13.16
CA VAL A 65 16.04 10.95 -14.36
C VAL A 65 16.71 12.21 -14.92
N ASN A 66 17.06 13.18 -14.07
CA ASN A 66 17.76 14.39 -14.54
C ASN A 66 19.14 14.06 -15.12
N ASP A 67 19.91 13.13 -14.53
CA ASP A 67 21.20 12.68 -15.08
C ASP A 67 21.03 11.93 -16.43
N LEU A 68 19.94 11.17 -16.58
CA LEU A 68 19.56 10.51 -17.84
C LEU A 68 19.15 11.52 -18.91
N GLU A 69 18.36 12.54 -18.57
CA GLU A 69 17.96 13.61 -19.49
C GLU A 69 19.17 14.42 -19.96
N GLU A 70 20.08 14.77 -19.05
CA GLU A 70 21.33 15.47 -19.39
C GLU A 70 22.17 14.63 -20.36
N LYS A 71 22.33 13.33 -20.09
CA LYS A 71 23.05 12.42 -20.99
C LYS A 71 22.33 12.20 -22.32
N LEU A 72 21.00 12.16 -22.33
CA LEU A 72 20.23 12.02 -23.57
C LEU A 72 20.39 13.25 -24.46
N ALA A 73 20.35 14.46 -23.90
CA ALA A 73 20.57 15.70 -24.65
C ALA A 73 21.95 15.70 -25.33
N LEU A 74 22.99 15.27 -24.62
CA LEU A 74 24.34 15.14 -25.18
C LEU A 74 24.43 14.07 -26.29
N VAL A 75 23.67 12.98 -26.17
CA VAL A 75 23.62 11.90 -27.19
C VAL A 75 22.76 12.30 -28.39
N GLU A 76 21.71 13.10 -28.18
CA GLU A 76 20.83 13.60 -29.24
C GLU A 76 21.56 14.61 -30.15
N GLU A 77 22.36 15.51 -29.57
CA GLU A 77 23.25 16.40 -30.34
C GLU A 77 24.27 15.61 -31.19
N ALA A 78 24.73 14.44 -30.72
CA ALA A 78 25.58 13.54 -31.50
C ALA A 78 24.79 12.68 -32.52
N GLY A 79 23.51 12.42 -32.26
CA GLY A 79 22.62 11.55 -33.03
C GLY A 79 21.88 12.25 -34.18
N GLU A 80 21.73 13.58 -34.15
CA GLU A 80 21.10 14.35 -35.23
C GLU A 80 21.84 14.24 -36.57
N GLN A 81 23.12 13.84 -36.58
CA GLN A 81 23.84 13.50 -37.82
C GLN A 81 23.44 12.13 -38.42
N LEU A 82 22.77 11.24 -37.65
CA LEU A 82 22.45 9.86 -38.04
C LEU A 82 20.94 9.61 -38.29
N VAL A 83 20.04 10.47 -37.79
CA VAL A 83 18.59 10.17 -37.71
C VAL A 83 17.74 10.69 -38.89
N SER A 84 18.28 11.47 -39.84
CA SER A 84 17.50 11.92 -41.01
C SER A 84 17.02 10.80 -41.96
N ALA A 85 17.36 9.53 -41.69
CA ALA A 85 17.03 8.39 -42.53
C ALA A 85 15.90 7.45 -42.03
N ALA A 86 15.37 7.56 -40.81
CA ALA A 86 14.50 6.51 -40.24
C ALA A 86 13.10 7.00 -39.83
N SER A 87 12.16 6.75 -40.73
CA SER A 87 10.73 7.06 -40.72
C SER A 87 9.84 6.26 -39.74
N ARG A 88 8.97 7.00 -39.02
CA ARG A 88 7.49 6.87 -38.81
C ARG A 88 6.83 5.55 -38.35
N GLY A 89 6.22 5.62 -37.15
CA GLY A 89 5.02 4.86 -36.73
C GLY A 89 4.17 5.67 -35.70
N PRO A 90 2.82 5.78 -35.81
CA PRO A 90 2.04 6.80 -35.07
C PRO A 90 1.50 6.41 -33.67
N GLY A 91 1.58 5.14 -33.25
CA GLY A 91 1.00 4.69 -31.97
C GLY A 91 1.91 4.86 -30.74
N GLN A 92 3.23 4.80 -30.95
CA GLN A 92 4.24 4.85 -29.88
C GLN A 92 4.62 6.25 -29.43
N ALA A 93 4.32 7.27 -30.24
CA ALA A 93 4.74 8.65 -29.99
C ALA A 93 4.00 9.31 -28.81
N ARG A 94 2.72 8.95 -28.55
CA ARG A 94 1.98 9.43 -27.37
C ARG A 94 2.36 8.72 -26.07
N LEU A 95 2.83 7.48 -26.17
CA LEU A 95 3.18 6.63 -25.03
C LEU A 95 4.48 7.09 -24.35
N ARG A 96 5.46 7.54 -25.15
CA ARG A 96 6.75 8.04 -24.65
C ARG A 96 6.68 9.43 -24.02
N SER A 97 5.69 10.25 -24.36
CA SER A 97 5.56 11.62 -23.84
C SER A 97 4.74 11.74 -22.56
N ALA A 98 4.04 10.69 -22.12
CA ALA A 98 3.02 10.78 -21.06
C ALA A 98 3.34 10.00 -19.77
N LEU A 99 4.37 9.13 -19.76
CA LEU A 99 4.74 8.35 -18.58
C LEU A 99 6.26 8.43 -18.33
N PRO A 100 6.71 9.11 -17.26
CA PRO A 100 8.14 9.31 -16.95
C PRO A 100 8.82 8.07 -16.35
N PHE A 101 8.22 6.89 -16.46
CA PHE A 101 8.72 5.64 -15.91
C PHE A 101 8.48 4.49 -16.89
N GLU A 102 9.47 3.59 -16.99
CA GLU A 102 9.43 2.41 -17.85
C GLU A 102 8.24 1.51 -17.48
N LEU A 103 7.53 1.02 -18.50
CA LEU A 103 6.33 0.17 -18.39
C LEU A 103 6.55 -1.05 -17.47
N GLU A 104 7.77 -1.55 -17.44
CA GLU A 104 8.24 -2.69 -16.65
C GLU A 104 8.24 -2.41 -15.14
N ASP A 105 8.51 -1.18 -14.71
CA ASP A 105 8.49 -0.80 -13.29
C ASP A 105 7.07 -0.57 -12.80
N LEU A 106 6.19 -0.12 -13.69
CA LEU A 106 4.76 -0.02 -13.44
C LEU A 106 4.11 -1.40 -13.25
N ARG A 107 4.61 -2.42 -13.97
CA ARG A 107 4.17 -3.82 -13.85
C ARG A 107 4.64 -4.48 -12.55
N LYS A 108 5.74 -3.99 -11.96
CA LYS A 108 6.27 -4.44 -10.66
C LYS A 108 5.61 -3.74 -9.47
N ALA A 109 5.09 -2.52 -9.66
CA ALA A 109 4.39 -1.80 -8.61
C ALA A 109 3.08 -2.50 -8.19
N HIS A 110 2.65 -2.26 -6.95
CA HIS A 110 1.45 -2.92 -6.42
C HIS A 110 0.20 -2.48 -7.22
N PRO A 111 -0.60 -3.41 -7.80
CA PRO A 111 -1.68 -3.12 -8.74
C PRO A 111 -2.73 -2.14 -8.20
N TYR A 112 -2.97 -2.20 -6.90
CA TYR A 112 -3.93 -1.35 -6.20
C TYR A 112 -3.56 0.14 -6.22
N LEU A 113 -2.30 0.49 -6.45
CA LEU A 113 -1.84 1.88 -6.58
C LEU A 113 -1.86 2.38 -8.02
N VAL A 114 -1.47 1.51 -8.96
CA VAL A 114 -1.29 1.88 -10.36
C VAL A 114 -2.63 1.98 -11.09
N VAL A 115 -3.52 1.00 -10.88
CA VAL A 115 -4.79 0.92 -11.62
C VAL A 115 -5.68 2.15 -11.41
N PRO A 116 -5.90 2.66 -10.17
CA PRO A 116 -6.70 3.86 -9.96
C PRO A 116 -6.07 5.12 -10.57
N ARG A 117 -4.74 5.27 -10.51
CA ARG A 117 -4.04 6.42 -11.10
C ARG A 117 -4.17 6.47 -12.61
N LEU A 118 -3.97 5.34 -13.29
CA LEU A 118 -4.16 5.25 -14.74
C LEU A 118 -5.62 5.55 -15.12
N TYR A 119 -6.57 5.03 -14.35
CA TYR A 119 -7.98 5.31 -14.59
C TYR A 119 -8.34 6.80 -14.42
N GLN A 120 -7.78 7.46 -13.40
CA GLN A 120 -7.93 8.91 -13.18
C GLN A 120 -7.24 9.76 -14.26
N GLN A 121 -6.16 9.26 -14.86
CA GLN A 121 -5.50 9.88 -16.01
C GLN A 121 -6.28 9.71 -17.33
N GLY A 122 -7.43 9.03 -17.30
CA GLY A 122 -8.31 8.86 -18.45
C GLY A 122 -8.09 7.58 -19.24
N PHE A 123 -7.22 6.67 -18.78
CA PHE A 123 -7.03 5.38 -19.43
C PHE A 123 -8.23 4.47 -19.19
N THR A 124 -8.63 3.75 -20.25
CA THR A 124 -9.76 2.83 -20.20
C THR A 124 -9.36 1.47 -19.61
N VAL A 125 -10.32 0.73 -19.05
CA VAL A 125 -10.11 -0.61 -18.49
C VAL A 125 -9.37 -1.58 -19.44
N PRO A 126 -9.69 -1.68 -20.75
CA PRO A 126 -8.94 -2.54 -21.65
C PRO A 126 -7.49 -2.06 -21.90
N GLU A 127 -7.26 -0.75 -21.96
CA GLU A 127 -5.90 -0.20 -22.13
C GLU A 127 -5.05 -0.49 -20.90
N ILE A 128 -5.59 -0.32 -19.69
CA ILE A 128 -4.90 -0.66 -18.43
C ILE A 128 -4.59 -2.16 -18.35
N ALA A 129 -5.48 -3.01 -18.87
CA ALA A 129 -5.31 -4.47 -18.90
C ALA A 129 -4.15 -4.88 -19.79
N GLU A 130 -4.06 -4.27 -20.96
CA GLU A 130 -2.97 -4.48 -21.90
C GLU A 130 -1.65 -3.92 -21.34
N LEU A 131 -1.71 -2.72 -20.75
CA LEU A 131 -0.55 -2.02 -20.18
C LEU A 131 0.10 -2.81 -19.03
N LEU A 132 -0.72 -3.37 -18.13
CA LEU A 132 -0.24 -4.09 -16.94
C LEU A 132 -0.15 -5.61 -17.15
N ASN A 133 -0.48 -6.09 -18.35
CA ASN A 133 -0.59 -7.52 -18.68
C ASN A 133 -1.45 -8.29 -17.65
N ARG A 134 -2.63 -7.72 -17.33
CA ARG A 134 -3.55 -8.22 -16.30
C ARG A 134 -4.95 -8.43 -16.84
N GLY A 135 -5.73 -9.27 -16.16
CA GLY A 135 -7.10 -9.55 -16.56
C GLY A 135 -8.01 -8.31 -16.43
N LYS A 136 -8.90 -8.10 -17.41
CA LYS A 136 -9.91 -7.01 -17.37
C LYS A 136 -10.81 -7.11 -16.12
N GLY A 137 -11.12 -8.33 -15.69
CA GLY A 137 -11.89 -8.59 -14.47
C GLY A 137 -11.14 -8.18 -13.20
N GLU A 138 -9.83 -8.38 -13.17
CA GLU A 138 -8.97 -8.00 -12.05
C GLU A 138 -8.90 -6.48 -11.89
N ILE A 139 -8.73 -5.75 -13.00
CA ILE A 139 -8.72 -4.28 -13.00
C ILE A 139 -10.06 -3.72 -12.54
N LYS A 140 -11.17 -4.28 -13.05
CA LYS A 140 -12.51 -3.85 -12.63
C LYS A 140 -12.76 -4.11 -11.15
N LEU A 141 -12.26 -5.24 -10.63
CA LEU A 141 -12.32 -5.55 -9.19
C LEU A 141 -11.52 -4.54 -8.37
N ILE A 142 -10.29 -4.23 -8.78
CA ILE A 142 -9.42 -3.25 -8.10
C ILE A 142 -10.11 -1.88 -8.04
N LEU A 143 -10.68 -1.41 -9.15
CA LEU A 143 -11.41 -0.14 -9.18
C LEU A 143 -12.63 -0.14 -8.26
N ASN A 144 -13.35 -1.25 -8.17
CA ASN A 144 -14.51 -1.37 -7.28
C ASN A 144 -14.11 -1.35 -5.79
N LEU A 145 -13.04 -2.07 -5.44
CA LEU A 145 -12.48 -2.07 -4.09
C LEU A 145 -11.92 -0.68 -3.71
N TYR A 146 -11.31 0.02 -4.67
CA TYR A 146 -10.84 1.39 -4.49
C TYR A 146 -12.00 2.34 -4.18
N GLN A 147 -13.05 2.33 -5.01
CA GLN A 147 -14.25 3.17 -4.80
C GLN A 147 -14.95 2.87 -3.48
N LYS A 148 -15.05 1.60 -3.10
CA LYS A 148 -15.66 1.20 -1.81
C LYS A 148 -14.86 1.69 -0.62
N LYS A 149 -13.52 1.68 -0.71
CA LYS A 149 -12.64 2.24 0.32
C LYS A 149 -12.84 3.75 0.45
N GLU A 150 -12.88 4.47 -0.67
CA GLU A 150 -13.06 5.93 -0.69
C GLU A 150 -14.43 6.34 -0.13
N ALA A 151 -15.47 5.53 -0.35
CA ALA A 151 -16.82 5.79 0.17
C ALA A 151 -16.98 5.48 1.68
N CYS A 152 -16.09 4.68 2.25
CA CYS A 152 -16.10 4.33 3.69
C CYS A 152 -15.08 5.13 4.52
N SER A 153 -14.25 5.95 3.87
CA SER A 153 -13.30 6.85 4.52
C SER A 153 -13.92 8.23 4.75
#